data_AF-A0A1G0ER86-F1
#
_entry.id   AF-A0A1G0ER86-F1
#
_cell.length_a   1.000
_cell.length_b   1.000
_cell.length_c   1.000
_cell.angle_alpha   90.00
_cell.angle_beta   90.00
_cell.angle_gamma   90.00
#
_symmetry.space_group_name_H-M   'P 1'
#
loop_
_entity.id
_entity.type
_entity.pdbx_description
1 polymer ?
#
loop_
_entity_poly.entity_id
_entity_poly.type
_entity_poly.pdbx_seq_one_letter_code
_entity_poly.pdbx_strand_id
1 'polypeptide(L)'
;MSLFERYLTLWVFLCIIAGVVLGQFVPTPFRWLGELEIAKVNIPVGVLVWVMIIPMLLRIDFGVLHQVRKHSAGMGVTLFINWAVKPFSMALLGWLFIRHVFVDYLPQAQLDSYVAGLILLAAAPCTAMVFVWSNLVKGDPYFTLSQVALNDLIMIFAFAPLVGLLLGVASIAVPWDTLTVSVVFYIVIPVLIAQLLRRQLLKQGEAIFKSVMVHIAPYSMGALLVTLILLFALQGNAIVAQPLVIAMLAVPILIQV
;
A
#
# COMPACT_ATOMS: atom_id res chain seq x y z
N MET A 1 -2.89 14.66 -19.43
CA MET A 1 -1.81 13.73 -19.06
C MET A 1 -0.52 14.51 -18.99
N SER A 2 0.01 14.70 -17.78
CA SER A 2 1.32 15.35 -17.64
C SER A 2 2.42 14.44 -18.22
N LEU A 3 3.55 15.01 -18.67
CA LEU A 3 4.70 14.22 -19.11
C LEU A 3 5.15 13.22 -18.03
N PHE A 4 4.97 13.60 -16.77
CA PHE A 4 5.28 12.78 -15.62
C PHE A 4 4.43 11.49 -15.56
N GLU A 5 3.10 11.60 -15.66
CA GLU A 5 2.19 10.43 -15.65
C GLU A 5 2.51 9.45 -16.77
N ARG A 6 2.91 9.97 -17.94
CA ARG A 6 3.26 9.16 -19.11
C ARG A 6 4.54 8.33 -18.90
N TYR A 7 5.51 8.87 -18.17
CA TYR A 7 6.80 8.21 -17.92
C TYR A 7 6.91 7.65 -16.49
N LEU A 8 5.79 7.45 -15.79
CA LEU A 8 5.78 7.00 -14.39
C LEU A 8 6.60 5.72 -14.19
N THR A 9 6.49 4.74 -15.09
CA THR A 9 7.26 3.49 -15.03
C THR A 9 8.76 3.73 -15.08
N LEU A 10 9.21 4.68 -15.91
CA LEU A 10 10.63 5.04 -16.00
C LEU A 10 11.09 5.72 -14.72
N TRP A 11 10.30 6.64 -14.16
CA TRP A 11 10.60 7.28 -12.88
C TRP A 11 10.71 6.28 -11.74
N VAL A 12 9.79 5.33 -11.65
CA VAL A 12 9.84 4.25 -10.65
C VAL A 12 11.11 3.42 -10.82
N PHE A 13 11.45 3.03 -12.06
CA PHE A 13 12.67 2.28 -12.35
C PHE A 13 13.95 3.05 -11.94
N LEU A 14 14.01 4.36 -12.24
CA LEU A 14 15.11 5.22 -11.82
C LEU A 14 15.18 5.35 -10.29
N CYS A 15 14.04 5.46 -9.60
CA CYS A 15 13.98 5.49 -8.14
C CYS A 15 14.49 4.19 -7.51
N ILE A 16 14.18 3.03 -8.11
CA ILE A 16 14.69 1.73 -7.66
C ILE A 16 16.22 1.71 -7.78
N ILE A 17 16.75 2.04 -8.95
CA ILE A 17 18.22 2.07 -9.18
C ILE A 17 18.88 3.04 -8.21
N ALA A 18 18.37 4.28 -8.14
CA ALA A 18 18.92 5.31 -7.26
C ALA A 18 18.87 4.87 -5.78
N GLY A 19 17.75 4.29 -5.33
CA GLY A 19 17.60 3.77 -3.97
C GLY A 19 18.63 2.69 -3.66
N VAL A 20 18.74 1.66 -4.51
CA VAL A 20 19.70 0.57 -4.31
C VAL A 20 21.15 1.09 -4.30
N VAL A 21 21.53 1.94 -5.25
CA VAL A 21 22.87 2.54 -5.32
C VAL A 21 23.16 3.37 -4.07
N LEU A 22 22.24 4.25 -3.67
CA LEU A 22 22.41 5.07 -2.45
C LEU A 22 22.52 4.20 -1.19
N GLY A 23 21.71 3.15 -1.08
CA GLY A 23 21.74 2.20 0.04
C GLY A 23 23.05 1.41 0.14
N GLN A 24 23.74 1.19 -0.99
CA GLN A 24 25.04 0.51 -1.01
C GLN A 24 26.22 1.45 -0.74
N PHE A 25 26.25 2.61 -1.39
CA PHE A 25 27.40 3.52 -1.31
C PHE A 25 27.36 4.47 -0.11
N VAL A 26 26.17 4.80 0.40
CA VAL A 26 25.99 5.71 1.53
C VAL A 26 25.03 5.11 2.56
N PRO A 27 25.35 3.96 3.19
CA PRO A 27 24.41 3.22 4.05
C PRO A 27 24.12 3.91 5.39
N THR A 28 25.03 4.75 5.89
CA THR A 28 24.97 5.28 7.28
C THR A 28 23.68 6.07 7.57
N PRO A 29 23.27 7.06 6.75
CA PRO A 29 22.03 7.80 6.99
C PRO A 29 20.79 6.91 6.89
N PHE A 30 20.78 5.93 5.97
CA PHE A 30 19.65 5.02 5.80
C PHE A 30 19.52 4.04 6.95
N ARG A 31 20.62 3.53 7.52
CA ARG A 31 20.55 2.70 8.74
C ARG A 31 19.92 3.45 9.89
N TRP A 32 20.35 4.69 10.12
CA TRP A 32 19.78 5.53 11.19
C TRP A 32 18.29 5.82 10.94
N LEU A 33 17.91 6.14 9.69
CA LEU A 33 16.50 6.29 9.32
C LEU A 33 15.69 4.99 9.47
N GLY A 34 16.33 3.83 9.27
CA GLY A 34 15.75 2.51 9.47
C GLY A 34 15.44 2.21 10.94
N GLU A 35 16.31 2.63 11.85
CA GLU A 35 16.17 2.45 13.30
C GLU A 35 15.08 3.35 13.92
N LEU A 36 14.62 4.38 13.20
CA LEU A 36 13.48 5.21 13.60
C LEU A 36 12.15 4.46 13.39
N GLU A 37 11.92 3.42 14.17
CA GLU A 37 10.71 2.61 14.14
C GLU A 37 10.03 2.46 15.50
N ILE A 38 8.71 2.33 15.48
CA ILE A 38 7.89 1.99 16.65
C ILE A 38 7.17 0.68 16.32
N ALA A 39 7.36 -0.37 17.12
CA ALA A 39 6.76 -1.68 16.86
C ALA A 39 7.00 -2.21 15.42
N LYS A 40 8.21 -2.00 14.88
CA LYS A 40 8.61 -2.33 13.48
C LYS A 40 7.95 -1.47 12.39
N VAL A 41 7.33 -0.36 12.77
CA VAL A 41 6.74 0.63 11.87
C VAL A 41 7.71 1.80 11.70
N ASN A 42 8.30 1.93 10.51
CA ASN A 42 9.27 2.99 10.22
C ASN A 42 8.59 4.37 10.12
N ILE A 43 8.92 5.28 11.03
CA ILE A 43 8.28 6.60 11.15
C ILE A 43 8.60 7.49 9.93
N PRO A 44 9.86 7.64 9.46
CA PRO A 44 10.15 8.44 8.27
C PRO A 44 9.34 8.02 7.04
N VAL A 45 9.30 6.72 6.74
CA VAL A 45 8.45 6.17 5.68
C VAL A 45 6.98 6.46 5.97
N GLY A 46 6.56 6.28 7.22
CA GLY A 46 5.24 6.62 7.72
C GLY A 46 4.76 8.02 7.37
N VAL A 47 5.58 9.03 7.67
CA VAL A 47 5.25 10.44 7.39
C VAL A 47 5.16 10.69 5.88
N LEU A 48 6.05 10.09 5.07
CA LEU A 48 5.96 10.20 3.61
C LEU A 48 4.68 9.57 3.07
N VAL A 49 4.28 8.41 3.62
CA VAL A 49 3.00 7.76 3.30
C VAL A 49 1.82 8.67 3.68
N TRP A 50 1.88 9.41 4.78
CA TRP A 50 0.84 10.39 5.12
C TRP A 50 0.76 11.52 4.10
N VAL A 51 1.89 12.11 3.72
CA VAL A 51 1.95 13.16 2.68
C VAL A 51 1.40 12.64 1.34
N MET A 52 1.62 11.36 1.04
CA MET A 52 1.09 10.70 -0.15
C MET A 52 -0.43 10.47 -0.09
N ILE A 53 -0.94 9.92 1.02
CA ILE A 53 -2.32 9.43 1.15
C ILE A 53 -3.31 10.54 1.51
N ILE A 54 -2.95 11.50 2.37
CA ILE A 54 -3.88 12.55 2.85
C ILE A 54 -4.52 13.34 1.68
N PRO A 55 -3.78 13.77 0.64
CA PRO A 55 -4.37 14.43 -0.53
C PRO A 55 -5.43 13.59 -1.25
N MET A 56 -5.23 12.27 -1.28
CA MET A 56 -6.18 11.35 -1.90
C MET A 56 -7.44 11.21 -1.04
N LEU A 57 -7.26 10.96 0.27
CA LEU A 57 -8.37 10.82 1.22
C LEU A 57 -9.20 12.10 1.34
N LEU A 58 -8.59 13.27 1.14
CA LEU A 58 -9.30 14.56 1.10
C LEU A 58 -10.36 14.63 0.00
N ARG A 59 -10.13 13.93 -1.12
CA ARG A 59 -11.08 13.86 -2.24
C ARG A 59 -12.28 12.96 -1.91
N ILE A 60 -12.12 12.02 -0.98
CA ILE A 60 -13.16 11.07 -0.61
C ILE A 60 -14.26 11.75 0.20
N ASP A 61 -15.50 11.66 -0.30
CA ASP A 61 -16.69 12.12 0.39
C ASP A 61 -17.50 10.95 0.97
N PHE A 62 -17.38 10.71 2.27
CA PHE A 62 -18.18 9.71 2.97
C PHE A 62 -19.68 10.05 3.04
N GLY A 63 -20.07 11.31 2.86
CA GLY A 63 -21.49 11.70 2.79
C GLY A 63 -22.18 11.16 1.54
N VAL A 64 -21.42 10.95 0.47
CA VAL A 64 -21.91 10.48 -0.83
C VAL A 64 -21.86 8.94 -0.93
N LEU A 65 -21.35 8.25 0.10
CA LEU A 65 -21.23 6.79 0.13
C LEU A 65 -22.59 6.07 -0.04
N HIS A 66 -23.72 6.74 0.23
CA HIS A 66 -25.05 6.20 -0.05
C HIS A 66 -25.32 5.97 -1.56
N GLN A 67 -24.62 6.70 -2.44
CA GLN A 67 -24.76 6.55 -3.90
C GLN A 67 -24.11 5.26 -4.43
N VAL A 68 -23.27 4.59 -3.63
CA VAL A 68 -22.74 3.23 -3.86
C VAL A 68 -23.86 2.25 -4.25
N ARG A 69 -25.07 2.41 -3.69
CA ARG A 69 -26.18 1.50 -4.01
C ARG A 69 -26.54 1.44 -5.50
N LYS A 70 -26.24 2.48 -6.29
CA LYS A 70 -26.51 2.50 -7.74
C LYS A 70 -25.66 1.49 -8.53
N HIS A 71 -24.50 1.08 -8.02
CA HIS A 71 -23.59 0.13 -8.68
C HIS A 71 -23.26 -1.08 -7.79
N SER A 72 -24.23 -1.55 -7.00
CA SER A 72 -24.05 -2.58 -5.98
C SER A 72 -23.47 -3.90 -6.50
N ALA A 73 -23.89 -4.35 -7.69
CA ALA A 73 -23.38 -5.58 -8.29
C ALA A 73 -21.88 -5.50 -8.57
N GLY A 74 -21.42 -4.41 -9.21
CA GLY A 74 -20.00 -4.21 -9.51
C GLY A 74 -19.15 -4.08 -8.25
N MET A 75 -19.62 -3.34 -7.24
CA MET A 75 -18.90 -3.22 -5.97
C MET A 75 -18.88 -4.52 -5.17
N GLY A 76 -19.96 -5.31 -5.19
CA GLY A 76 -19.99 -6.61 -4.55
C GLY A 76 -18.92 -7.55 -5.12
N VAL A 77 -18.81 -7.62 -6.45
CA VAL A 77 -17.77 -8.41 -7.12
C VAL A 77 -16.37 -7.94 -6.72
N THR A 78 -16.11 -6.63 -6.77
CA THR A 78 -14.78 -6.11 -6.43
C THR A 78 -14.42 -6.33 -4.97
N LEU A 79 -15.37 -6.14 -4.04
CA LEU A 79 -15.15 -6.41 -2.62
C LEU A 79 -14.89 -7.89 -2.36
N PHE A 80 -15.67 -8.77 -2.97
CA PHE A 80 -15.46 -10.21 -2.86
C PHE A 80 -14.07 -10.61 -3.37
N ILE A 81 -13.66 -10.08 -4.52
CA ILE A 81 -12.33 -10.36 -5.07
C ILE A 81 -11.23 -9.82 -4.14
N ASN A 82 -11.36 -8.58 -3.67
CA ASN A 82 -10.33 -7.94 -2.85
C ASN A 82 -10.18 -8.53 -1.45
N TRP A 83 -11.30 -8.91 -0.81
CA TRP A 83 -11.30 -9.33 0.59
C TRP A 83 -11.38 -10.84 0.78
N ALA A 84 -11.94 -11.58 -0.17
CA ALA A 84 -12.07 -13.04 -0.10
C ALA A 84 -11.14 -13.76 -1.10
N VAL A 85 -11.11 -13.36 -2.37
CA VAL A 85 -10.31 -14.11 -3.36
C VAL A 85 -8.82 -13.85 -3.20
N LYS A 86 -8.38 -12.58 -3.22
CA LYS A 86 -6.96 -12.20 -3.21
C LYS A 86 -6.21 -12.65 -1.95
N PRO A 87 -6.69 -12.40 -0.72
CA PRO A 87 -5.89 -12.71 0.46
C PRO A 87 -5.75 -14.22 0.65
N PHE A 88 -6.80 -14.99 0.35
CA PHE A 88 -6.81 -16.44 0.49
C PHE A 88 -6.06 -17.15 -0.64
N SER A 89 -6.19 -16.68 -1.89
CA SER A 89 -5.39 -17.23 -2.99
C SER A 89 -3.91 -16.95 -2.79
N MET A 90 -3.53 -15.78 -2.26
CA MET A 90 -2.12 -15.52 -1.92
C MET A 90 -1.65 -16.38 -0.75
N ALA A 91 -2.47 -16.59 0.28
CA ALA A 91 -2.10 -17.51 1.37
C ALA A 91 -1.84 -18.93 0.84
N LEU A 92 -2.69 -19.41 -0.07
CA LEU A 92 -2.52 -20.70 -0.74
C LEU A 92 -1.25 -20.74 -1.61
N LEU A 93 -1.03 -19.72 -2.45
CA LEU A 93 0.14 -19.63 -3.32
C LEU A 93 1.44 -19.48 -2.51
N GLY A 94 1.42 -18.69 -1.44
CA GLY A 94 2.53 -18.57 -0.50
C GLY A 94 2.85 -19.90 0.16
N TRP A 95 1.84 -20.62 0.65
CA TRP A 95 2.03 -21.97 1.21
C TRP A 95 2.59 -22.95 0.17
N LEU A 96 2.07 -22.94 -1.06
CA LEU A 96 2.51 -23.84 -2.12
C LEU A 96 3.95 -23.52 -2.58
N PHE A 97 4.20 -22.28 -3.01
CA PHE A 97 5.49 -21.91 -3.58
C PHE A 97 6.59 -21.82 -2.52
N ILE A 98 6.31 -21.24 -1.35
CA ILE A 98 7.35 -21.01 -0.33
C ILE A 98 7.62 -22.26 0.51
N ARG A 99 6.58 -23.00 0.92
CA ARG A 99 6.76 -24.17 1.80
C ARG A 99 6.92 -25.49 1.05
N HIS A 100 6.61 -25.57 -0.24
CA HIS A 100 6.75 -26.82 -1.01
C HIS A 100 7.70 -26.68 -2.19
N VAL A 101 7.47 -25.72 -3.10
CA VAL A 101 8.24 -25.64 -4.36
C VAL A 101 9.65 -25.10 -4.13
N PHE A 102 9.81 -24.07 -3.31
CA PHE A 102 11.08 -23.36 -3.11
C PHE A 102 11.71 -23.60 -1.73
N VAL A 103 11.21 -24.55 -0.95
CA VAL A 103 11.65 -24.78 0.44
C VAL A 103 13.15 -25.07 0.55
N ASP A 104 13.71 -25.82 -0.39
CA ASP A 104 15.14 -26.18 -0.42
C ASP A 104 16.06 -25.02 -0.87
N TYR A 105 15.47 -24.01 -1.54
CA TYR A 105 16.18 -22.87 -2.09
C TYR A 105 16.07 -21.61 -1.21
N LEU A 106 15.19 -21.63 -0.20
CA LEU A 106 14.92 -20.51 0.68
C LEU A 106 15.50 -20.73 2.08
N PRO A 107 15.99 -19.67 2.75
CA PRO A 107 16.41 -19.77 4.14
C PRO A 107 15.26 -20.24 5.04
N GLN A 108 15.42 -21.44 5.64
CA GLN A 108 14.33 -22.06 6.42
C GLN A 108 13.83 -21.18 7.58
N ALA A 109 14.73 -20.41 8.20
CA ALA A 109 14.39 -19.48 9.27
C ALA A 109 13.51 -18.29 8.82
N GLN A 110 13.34 -18.05 7.52
CA GLN A 110 12.62 -16.89 6.98
C GLN A 110 11.35 -17.28 6.21
N LEU A 111 11.05 -18.57 6.04
CA LEU A 111 9.87 -19.04 5.30
C LEU A 111 8.57 -18.43 5.84
N ASP A 112 8.40 -18.41 7.15
CA ASP A 112 7.23 -17.82 7.80
C ASP A 112 7.14 -16.32 7.54
N SER A 113 8.26 -15.60 7.58
CA SER A 113 8.33 -14.17 7.28
C SER A 113 7.98 -13.87 5.81
N TYR A 114 8.41 -14.72 4.88
CA TYR A 114 8.07 -14.57 3.47
C TYR A 114 6.59 -14.83 3.19
N VAL A 115 6.02 -15.91 3.76
CA VAL A 115 4.58 -16.18 3.63
C VAL A 115 3.76 -15.06 4.28
N ALA A 116 4.17 -14.57 5.45
CA ALA A 116 3.53 -13.44 6.10
C ALA A 116 3.58 -12.17 5.25
N GLY A 117 4.74 -11.88 4.64
CA GLY A 117 4.91 -10.74 3.73
C GLY A 117 3.99 -10.82 2.50
N LEU A 118 3.86 -12.01 1.90
CA LEU A 118 2.95 -12.24 0.77
C LEU A 118 1.48 -12.02 1.18
N ILE A 119 1.06 -12.56 2.32
CA ILE A 119 -0.31 -12.37 2.85
C ILE A 119 -0.59 -10.89 3.13
N LEU A 120 0.34 -10.19 3.79
CA LEU A 120 0.23 -8.76 4.07
C LEU A 120 0.10 -7.93 2.79
N LEU A 121 0.90 -8.26 1.77
CA LEU A 121 0.87 -7.60 0.47
C LEU A 121 -0.48 -7.80 -0.23
N ALA A 122 -1.04 -9.02 -0.21
CA ALA A 122 -2.31 -9.31 -0.87
C ALA A 122 -3.55 -8.81 -0.11
N ALA A 123 -3.47 -8.68 1.21
CA ALA A 123 -4.55 -8.16 2.04
C ALA A 123 -4.70 -6.63 1.95
N ALA A 124 -3.67 -5.90 1.53
CA ALA A 124 -3.70 -4.46 1.39
C ALA A 124 -4.26 -4.03 0.02
N PRO A 125 -5.46 -3.43 -0.07
CA PRO A 125 -5.97 -2.91 -1.33
C PRO A 125 -5.17 -1.70 -1.80
N CYS A 126 -4.87 -1.64 -3.10
CA CYS A 126 -4.26 -0.45 -3.70
C CYS A 126 -5.34 0.60 -4.00
N THR A 127 -5.22 1.77 -3.38
CA THR A 127 -6.23 2.84 -3.50
C THR A 127 -5.81 3.89 -4.53
N ALA A 128 -4.60 4.42 -4.39
CA ALA A 128 -4.09 5.51 -5.23
C ALA A 128 -3.97 5.12 -6.72
N MET A 129 -3.38 3.96 -7.00
CA MET A 129 -3.09 3.58 -8.38
C MET A 129 -4.35 3.23 -9.17
N VAL A 130 -5.36 2.66 -8.51
CA VAL A 130 -6.67 2.38 -9.13
C VAL A 130 -7.33 3.66 -9.64
N PHE A 131 -7.19 4.78 -8.93
CA PHE A 131 -7.70 6.07 -9.40
C PHE A 131 -6.98 6.56 -10.67
N VAL A 132 -5.66 6.42 -10.71
CA VAL A 132 -4.86 6.78 -11.90
C VAL A 132 -5.23 5.90 -13.09
N TRP A 133 -5.25 4.57 -12.91
CA TRP A 133 -5.63 3.62 -13.96
C TRP A 133 -7.06 3.83 -14.45
N SER A 134 -8.01 4.07 -13.55
CA SER A 134 -9.39 4.41 -13.91
C SER A 134 -9.45 5.66 -14.78
N ASN A 135 -8.71 6.72 -14.44
CA ASN A 135 -8.68 7.93 -15.26
C ASN A 135 -8.06 7.68 -16.64
N LEU A 136 -7.04 6.83 -16.73
CA LEU A 136 -6.38 6.45 -17.99
C LEU A 136 -7.34 5.75 -18.95
N VAL A 137 -8.18 4.85 -18.43
CA VAL A 137 -9.18 4.12 -19.23
C VAL A 137 -10.51 4.88 -19.36
N LYS A 138 -10.57 6.14 -18.92
CA LYS A 138 -11.80 6.97 -18.89
C LYS A 138 -12.94 6.31 -18.11
N GLY A 139 -12.61 5.57 -17.05
CA GLY A 139 -13.56 5.00 -16.11
C GLY A 139 -14.29 6.08 -15.31
N ASP A 140 -15.45 5.72 -14.77
CA ASP A 140 -16.30 6.64 -13.99
C ASP A 140 -15.59 7.08 -12.69
N PRO A 141 -15.26 8.38 -12.54
CA PRO A 141 -14.56 8.88 -11.35
C PRO A 141 -15.37 8.72 -10.06
N TYR A 142 -16.70 8.82 -10.13
CA TYR A 142 -17.57 8.66 -8.96
C TYR A 142 -17.63 7.22 -8.50
N PHE A 143 -17.71 6.27 -9.45
CA PHE A 143 -17.65 4.85 -9.12
C PHE A 143 -16.31 4.50 -8.46
N THR A 144 -15.20 4.90 -9.07
CA THR A 144 -13.86 4.62 -8.56
C THR A 144 -13.60 5.26 -7.19
N LEU A 145 -14.02 6.51 -7.00
CA LEU A 145 -13.90 7.20 -5.72
C LEU A 145 -14.74 6.51 -4.63
N SER A 146 -15.96 6.09 -4.96
CA SER A 146 -16.83 5.37 -4.03
C SER A 146 -16.27 3.99 -3.68
N GLN A 147 -15.71 3.27 -4.66
CA GLN A 147 -15.07 1.98 -4.47
C GLN A 147 -13.83 2.09 -3.58
N VAL A 148 -12.99 3.10 -3.80
CA VAL A 148 -11.81 3.36 -2.96
C VAL A 148 -12.24 3.67 -1.53
N ALA A 149 -13.20 4.58 -1.35
CA ALA A 149 -13.73 4.96 -0.04
C ALA A 149 -14.27 3.77 0.75
N LEU A 150 -14.98 2.86 0.06
CA LEU A 150 -15.52 1.65 0.66
C LEU A 150 -14.41 0.66 1.04
N ASN A 151 -13.39 0.48 0.18
CA ASN A 151 -12.23 -0.35 0.51
C ASN A 151 -11.45 0.19 1.71
N ASP A 152 -11.20 1.51 1.77
CA ASP A 152 -10.52 2.15 2.90
C ASP A 152 -11.29 1.97 4.20
N LEU A 153 -12.62 2.12 4.15
CA LEU A 153 -13.47 1.90 5.30
C LEU A 153 -13.41 0.46 5.79
N ILE A 154 -13.52 -0.51 4.88
CA ILE A 154 -13.42 -1.93 5.22
C ILE A 154 -12.03 -2.23 5.78
N MET A 155 -10.98 -1.62 5.23
CA MET A 155 -9.60 -1.83 5.66
C MET A 155 -9.37 -1.48 7.14
N ILE A 156 -10.01 -0.42 7.66
CA ILE A 156 -9.91 -0.05 9.08
C ILE A 156 -10.35 -1.20 10.00
N PHE A 157 -11.39 -1.95 9.62
CA PHE A 157 -11.98 -2.98 10.48
C PHE A 157 -11.58 -4.41 10.12
N ALA A 158 -11.37 -4.69 8.83
CA ALA A 158 -11.17 -6.04 8.32
C ALA A 158 -9.69 -6.40 8.12
N PHE A 159 -8.79 -5.43 7.91
CA PHE A 159 -7.38 -5.72 7.59
C PHE A 159 -6.70 -6.53 8.70
N ALA A 160 -6.68 -6.02 9.94
CA ALA A 160 -6.01 -6.70 11.05
C ALA A 160 -6.65 -8.07 11.38
N PRO A 161 -7.99 -8.20 11.49
CA PRO A 161 -8.61 -9.52 11.72
C PRO A 161 -8.37 -10.52 10.60
N LEU A 162 -8.45 -10.09 9.33
CA LEU A 162 -8.25 -10.98 8.19
C LEU A 162 -6.80 -11.48 8.13
N VAL A 163 -5.84 -10.57 8.27
CA VAL A 163 -4.42 -10.94 8.31
C VAL A 163 -4.14 -11.84 9.51
N GLY A 164 -4.66 -11.52 10.69
CA GLY A 164 -4.50 -12.35 11.88
C GLY A 164 -5.06 -13.77 11.68
N LEU A 165 -6.22 -13.90 11.02
CA LEU A 165 -6.81 -15.18 10.66
C LEU A 165 -5.92 -15.96 9.68
N LEU A 166 -5.48 -15.32 8.60
CA LEU A 166 -4.66 -15.99 7.57
C LEU A 166 -3.30 -16.42 8.10
N LEU A 167 -2.65 -15.58 8.93
CA LEU A 167 -1.40 -15.94 9.62
C LEU A 167 -1.61 -17.07 10.62
N GLY A 168 -2.71 -17.05 11.37
CA GLY A 168 -3.07 -18.12 12.30
C GLY A 168 -3.30 -19.46 11.60
N VAL A 169 -4.02 -19.47 10.47
CA VAL A 169 -4.21 -20.66 9.63
C VAL A 169 -2.87 -21.16 9.06
N ALA A 170 -1.96 -20.25 8.73
CA ALA A 170 -0.61 -20.58 8.27
C ALA A 170 0.34 -21.01 9.41
N SER A 171 -0.14 -21.11 10.66
CA SER A 171 0.64 -21.42 11.87
C SER A 171 1.80 -20.43 12.13
N ILE A 172 1.63 -19.17 11.71
CA ILE A 172 2.60 -18.10 11.90
C ILE A 172 2.15 -17.25 13.10
N ALA A 173 3.09 -16.91 13.99
CA ALA A 173 2.81 -16.04 15.13
C ALA A 173 2.28 -14.67 14.65
N VAL A 174 1.10 -14.28 15.13
CA VAL A 174 0.45 -13.02 14.73
C VAL A 174 1.04 -11.86 15.51
N PRO A 175 1.70 -10.88 14.86
CA PRO A 175 2.30 -9.74 15.55
C PRO A 175 1.24 -8.66 15.81
N TRP A 176 0.35 -8.90 16.78
CA TRP A 176 -0.77 -8.01 17.09
C TRP A 176 -0.35 -6.57 17.40
N ASP A 177 0.77 -6.39 18.09
CA ASP A 177 1.31 -5.06 18.39
C ASP A 177 1.64 -4.31 17.11
N THR A 178 2.43 -4.92 16.22
CA THR A 178 2.79 -4.33 14.91
C THR A 178 1.57 -4.11 14.02
N LEU A 179 0.65 -5.08 13.94
CA LEU A 179 -0.57 -4.94 13.12
C LEU A 179 -1.45 -3.80 13.61
N THR A 180 -1.66 -3.69 14.93
CA THR A 180 -2.52 -2.65 15.51
C THR A 180 -1.88 -1.28 15.33
N VAL A 181 -0.59 -1.13 15.63
CA VAL A 181 0.13 0.13 15.40
C VAL A 181 0.11 0.49 13.91
N SER A 182 0.30 -0.47 13.01
CA SER A 182 0.27 -0.23 11.56
C SER A 182 -1.10 0.23 11.08
N VAL A 183 -2.20 -0.39 11.53
CA VAL A 183 -3.56 0.04 11.18
C VAL A 183 -3.84 1.44 11.70
N VAL A 184 -3.51 1.71 12.96
CA VAL A 184 -3.73 3.04 13.55
C VAL A 184 -2.91 4.11 12.82
N PHE A 185 -1.63 3.83 12.61
CA PHE A 185 -0.67 4.78 12.06
C PHE A 185 -0.86 5.01 10.56
N TYR A 186 -0.98 3.95 9.75
CA TYR A 186 -1.06 4.08 8.30
C TYR A 186 -2.48 4.31 7.77
N ILE A 187 -3.52 3.99 8.56
CA ILE A 187 -4.91 4.05 8.09
C ILE A 187 -5.72 5.05 8.93
N VAL A 188 -5.87 4.79 10.24
CA VAL A 188 -6.81 5.56 11.08
C VAL A 188 -6.40 7.04 11.18
N ILE A 189 -5.14 7.33 11.50
CA ILE A 189 -4.65 8.70 11.65
C ILE A 189 -4.80 9.50 10.34
N PRO A 190 -4.31 9.03 9.17
CA PRO A 190 -4.50 9.74 7.90
C PRO A 190 -5.96 9.99 7.55
N VAL A 191 -6.85 9.02 7.77
CA VAL A 191 -8.30 9.17 7.53
C VAL A 191 -8.88 10.26 8.43
N LEU A 192 -8.56 10.27 9.72
CA LEU A 192 -9.03 11.31 10.64
C LEU A 192 -8.53 12.70 10.23
N ILE A 193 -7.24 12.84 9.93
CA ILE A 193 -6.65 14.10 9.48
C ILE A 193 -7.32 14.59 8.20
N ALA A 194 -7.43 13.72 7.20
CA ALA A 194 -8.03 14.07 5.91
C ALA A 194 -9.49 14.50 6.07
N GLN A 195 -10.29 13.80 6.89
CA GLN A 195 -11.69 14.14 7.07
C GLN A 195 -11.90 15.43 7.88
N LEU A 196 -11.05 15.71 8.87
CA LEU A 196 -11.06 16.99 9.59
C LEU A 196 -10.70 18.16 8.67
N LEU A 197 -9.61 18.01 7.91
CA LEU A 197 -9.18 19.02 6.93
C LEU A 197 -10.23 19.24 5.84
N ARG A 198 -10.84 18.18 5.31
CA ARG A 198 -11.94 18.28 4.32
C ARG A 198 -13.09 19.12 4.86
N ARG A 199 -13.56 18.82 6.07
CA ARG A 199 -14.65 19.56 6.72
C ARG A 199 -14.30 21.03 6.92
N GLN A 200 -13.07 21.34 7.33
CA GLN A 200 -12.62 22.73 7.51
C GLN A 200 -12.55 23.49 6.17
N LEU A 201 -11.99 22.87 5.14
CA LEU A 201 -11.86 23.50 3.81
C LEU A 201 -13.23 23.73 3.15
N LEU A 202 -14.16 22.78 3.28
CA LEU A 202 -15.51 22.94 2.73
C LEU A 202 -16.32 24.02 3.44
N LYS A 203 -16.09 24.25 4.74
CA LYS A 203 -16.68 25.40 5.47
C LYS A 203 -16.21 26.75 4.92
N GLN A 204 -15.02 26.79 4.32
CA GLN A 204 -14.47 28.00 3.67
C GLN A 204 -14.98 28.16 2.22
N GLY A 205 -15.60 27.13 1.65
CA GLY A 205 -16.21 27.14 0.31
C GLY A 205 -15.55 26.17 -0.68
N GLU A 206 -16.34 25.68 -1.63
CA GLU A 206 -15.90 24.68 -2.62
C GLU A 206 -14.74 25.17 -3.49
N ALA A 207 -14.69 26.47 -3.81
CA ALA A 207 -13.61 27.06 -4.60
C ALA A 207 -12.25 26.94 -3.88
N ILE A 208 -12.22 27.16 -2.56
CA ILE A 208 -11.00 27.04 -1.74
C ILE A 208 -10.58 25.58 -1.66
N PHE A 209 -11.53 24.66 -1.40
CA PHE A 209 -11.25 23.23 -1.41
C PHE A 209 -10.62 22.78 -2.73
N LYS A 210 -11.20 23.17 -3.88
CA LYS A 210 -10.68 22.82 -5.20
C LYS A 210 -9.29 23.41 -5.46
N SER A 211 -9.05 24.65 -5.04
CA SER A 211 -7.74 25.30 -5.16
C SER A 211 -6.66 24.56 -4.37
N VAL A 212 -6.94 24.23 -3.10
CA VAL A 212 -6.02 23.45 -2.25
C VAL A 212 -5.76 22.08 -2.86
N MET A 213 -6.77 21.39 -3.39
CA MET A 213 -6.61 20.07 -4.03
C MET A 213 -5.66 20.10 -5.23
N VAL A 214 -5.64 21.18 -6.01
CA VAL A 214 -4.70 21.35 -7.12
C VAL A 214 -3.28 21.58 -6.59
N HIS A 215 -3.14 22.35 -5.53
CA HIS A 215 -1.83 22.69 -4.95
C HIS A 215 -1.16 21.50 -4.23
N ILE A 216 -1.93 20.64 -3.57
CA ILE A 216 -1.38 19.50 -2.81
C ILE A 216 -1.07 18.26 -3.68
N ALA A 217 -1.66 18.15 -4.88
CA ALA A 217 -1.51 16.98 -5.74
C ALA A 217 -0.05 16.65 -6.14
N PRO A 218 0.82 17.63 -6.48
CA PRO A 218 2.23 17.36 -6.80
C PRO A 218 3.03 16.79 -5.63
N TYR A 219 2.71 17.19 -4.39
CA TYR A 219 3.40 16.71 -3.19
C TYR A 219 3.16 15.22 -2.94
N SER A 220 1.95 14.73 -3.23
CA SER A 220 1.65 13.29 -3.13
C SER A 220 2.57 12.47 -4.05
N MET A 221 2.80 12.97 -5.26
CA MET A 221 3.66 12.32 -6.23
C MET A 221 5.14 12.39 -5.85
N GLY A 222 5.61 13.54 -5.38
CA GLY A 222 6.97 13.68 -4.84
C GLY A 222 7.20 12.73 -3.66
N ALA A 223 6.25 12.66 -2.72
CA ALA A 223 6.32 11.76 -1.58
C ALA A 223 6.37 10.29 -2.00
N LEU A 224 5.61 9.87 -3.02
CA LEU A 224 5.68 8.51 -3.58
C LEU A 224 7.10 8.17 -4.06
N LEU A 225 7.73 9.03 -4.87
CA LEU A 225 9.07 8.79 -5.40
C LEU A 225 10.14 8.77 -4.31
N VAL A 226 10.06 9.71 -3.36
CA VAL A 226 10.97 9.75 -2.20
C VAL A 226 10.80 8.49 -1.34
N THR A 227 9.56 8.04 -1.14
CA THR A 227 9.27 6.79 -0.42
C THR A 227 9.89 5.60 -1.14
N LEU A 228 9.78 5.52 -2.47
CA LEU A 228 10.42 4.46 -3.25
C LEU A 228 11.94 4.47 -3.07
N ILE A 229 12.60 5.62 -3.27
CA ILE A 229 14.05 5.74 -3.08
C ILE A 229 14.43 5.30 -1.66
N LEU A 230 13.69 5.76 -0.65
CA LEU A 230 13.94 5.44 0.75
C LEU A 230 13.79 3.95 1.04
N LEU A 231 12.69 3.32 0.62
CA LEU A 231 12.44 1.89 0.82
C LEU A 231 13.52 1.02 0.17
N PHE A 232 13.91 1.34 -1.07
CA PHE A 232 14.96 0.62 -1.78
C PHE A 232 16.36 0.89 -1.22
N ALA A 233 16.62 2.09 -0.69
CA ALA A 233 17.87 2.39 0.00
C ALA A 233 18.00 1.65 1.34
N LEU A 234 16.91 1.57 2.11
CA LEU A 234 16.85 0.79 3.35
C LEU A 234 17.11 -0.71 3.11
N GLN A 235 16.63 -1.24 1.98
CA GLN A 235 16.77 -2.66 1.61
C GLN A 235 17.94 -2.94 0.65
N GLY A 236 18.76 -1.95 0.30
CA GLY A 236 19.74 -2.06 -0.79
C GLY A 236 20.72 -3.24 -0.64
N ASN A 237 21.21 -3.49 0.58
CA ASN A 237 22.10 -4.61 0.86
C ASN A 237 21.39 -5.97 0.73
N ALA A 238 20.16 -6.08 1.22
CA ALA A 238 19.38 -7.32 1.13
C ALA A 238 19.05 -7.67 -0.34
N ILE A 239 18.70 -6.65 -1.14
CA ILE A 239 18.36 -6.82 -2.56
C ILE A 239 19.53 -7.39 -3.35
N VAL A 240 20.75 -6.86 -3.14
CA VAL A 240 21.94 -7.32 -3.85
C VAL A 240 22.46 -8.65 -3.32
N ALA A 241 22.29 -8.92 -2.03
CA ALA A 241 22.70 -10.19 -1.43
C ALA A 241 21.78 -11.37 -1.80
N GLN A 242 20.49 -11.13 -2.04
CA GLN A 242 19.48 -12.19 -2.22
C GLN A 242 18.59 -12.01 -3.47
N PRO A 243 19.16 -11.82 -4.68
CA PRO A 243 18.37 -11.61 -5.89
C PRO A 243 17.50 -12.82 -6.27
N LEU A 244 18.01 -14.03 -6.01
CA LEU A 244 17.30 -15.28 -6.34
C LEU A 244 16.08 -15.49 -5.43
N VAL A 245 16.17 -15.08 -4.16
CA VAL A 245 15.03 -15.08 -3.23
C VAL A 245 13.93 -14.15 -3.74
N ILE A 246 14.29 -12.92 -4.15
CA ILE A 246 13.33 -11.96 -4.70
C ILE A 246 12.65 -12.52 -5.95
N ALA A 247 13.41 -13.15 -6.86
CA ALA A 247 12.86 -13.77 -8.05
C ALA A 247 11.86 -14.90 -7.71
N MET A 248 12.18 -15.76 -6.73
CA MET A 248 11.27 -16.80 -6.26
C MET A 248 10.01 -16.25 -5.61
N LEU A 249 10.13 -15.18 -4.81
CA LEU A 249 8.98 -14.48 -4.21
C LEU A 249 8.09 -13.78 -5.26
N ALA A 250 8.67 -13.36 -6.39
CA ALA A 250 7.91 -12.76 -7.48
C ALA A 250 7.02 -13.77 -8.22
N VAL A 251 7.36 -15.06 -8.23
CA VAL A 251 6.58 -16.10 -8.92
C VAL A 251 5.13 -16.19 -8.43
N PRO A 252 4.83 -16.42 -7.13
CA PRO A 252 3.45 -16.48 -6.66
C PRO A 252 2.71 -15.16 -6.86
N ILE A 253 3.42 -14.02 -6.78
CA ILE A 253 2.83 -12.71 -7.05
C ILE A 253 2.37 -12.64 -8.51
N LEU A 254 3.25 -12.93 -9.47
CA LEU A 254 2.94 -12.88 -10.91
C LEU A 254 1.85 -13.85 -11.35
N ILE A 255 1.73 -15.00 -10.68
CA ILE A 255 0.64 -15.96 -10.95
C ILE A 255 -0.70 -15.43 -10.45
N GLN A 256 -0.70 -14.60 -9.40
CA GLN A 256 -1.92 -14.08 -8.80
C GLN A 256 -2.49 -12.85 -9.53
N VAL A 257 -1.63 -11.97 -10.06
CA VAL A 257 -2.03 -10.74 -10.75
C VAL A 257 -2.72 -11.05 -12.07
#